data_AF-A0A7V9D4T7-F1
#
_entry.id   AF-A0A7V9D4T7-F1
#
_cell.length_a   1.000
_cell.length_b   1.000
_cell.length_c   1.000
_cell.angle_alpha   90.00
_cell.angle_beta   90.00
_cell.angle_gamma   90.00
#
_symmetry.space_group_name_H-M   'P 1'
#
loop_
_entity.id
_entity.type
_entity.pdbx_description
1 polymer ?
#
loop_
_entity_poly.entity_id
_entity_poly.type
_entity_poly.pdbx_seq_one_letter_code
_entity_poly.pdbx_strand_id
1 'polypeptide(L)'
;MAFLRRLFDVKAPPLAVRDDDLELPWTRRWHHVPKRSAGTDFRRGDYRRARENARLVARSTLGEKLWADLQQQGYLELPSRQFPGVTYRLRVGLRIKVLCAPGVRPPWRHPFLCINPTYPLPEEEFFVHLYLYVRDCEEEIIRVAAPQPWDQPLGRTF
;
A
#
# COMPACT_ATOMS: atom_id res chain seq x y z
N MET A 1 -6.26 1.91 -54.72
CA MET A 1 -4.94 2.45 -54.32
C MET A 1 -5.19 3.59 -53.34
N ALA A 2 -4.62 3.47 -52.14
CA ALA A 2 -4.59 4.41 -51.01
C ALA A 2 -5.90 4.78 -50.30
N PHE A 3 -5.94 5.05 -48.99
CA PHE A 3 -5.35 4.42 -47.79
C PHE A 3 -6.05 5.14 -46.62
N LEU A 4 -6.54 4.38 -45.65
CA LEU A 4 -7.10 4.87 -44.38
C LEU A 4 -6.08 5.73 -43.60
N ARG A 5 -6.55 6.81 -42.97
CA ARG A 5 -6.17 7.21 -41.58
C ARG A 5 -6.82 8.54 -41.17
N ARG A 6 -7.47 8.50 -40.00
CA ARG A 6 -7.67 9.55 -38.96
C ARG A 6 -9.10 9.39 -38.41
N LEU A 7 -9.37 9.40 -37.12
CA LEU A 7 -8.58 9.46 -35.90
C LEU A 7 -9.61 9.00 -34.86
N PHE A 8 -9.56 7.74 -34.44
CA PHE A 8 -10.36 7.32 -33.30
C PHE A 8 -9.73 7.95 -32.06
N ASP A 9 -10.42 8.93 -31.51
CA ASP A 9 -10.25 9.40 -30.14
C ASP A 9 -10.74 8.28 -29.22
N VAL A 10 -9.90 7.24 -29.03
CA VAL A 10 -10.18 6.17 -28.08
C VAL A 10 -9.87 6.71 -26.70
N LYS A 11 -10.86 7.35 -26.08
CA LYS A 11 -10.92 7.51 -24.64
C LYS A 11 -10.85 6.11 -24.04
N ALA A 12 -9.71 5.74 -23.47
CA ALA A 12 -9.58 4.49 -22.73
C ALA A 12 -10.71 4.45 -21.69
N PRO A 13 -11.56 3.41 -21.68
CA PRO A 13 -12.61 3.33 -20.67
C PRO A 13 -11.96 3.28 -19.29
N PRO A 14 -12.51 3.97 -18.28
CA PRO A 14 -12.05 3.80 -16.91
C PRO A 14 -12.18 2.31 -16.58
N LEU A 15 -11.09 1.74 -16.06
CA LEU A 15 -11.05 0.35 -15.59
C LEU A 15 -12.20 0.18 -14.59
N ALA A 16 -13.25 -0.54 -15.01
CA ALA A 16 -14.37 -0.86 -14.15
C ALA A 16 -13.84 -1.76 -13.03
N VAL A 17 -13.75 -1.20 -11.81
CA VAL A 17 -13.45 -1.95 -10.59
C VAL A 17 -14.56 -2.97 -10.42
N ARG A 18 -14.26 -4.27 -10.54
CA ARG A 18 -15.22 -5.32 -10.22
C ARG A 18 -15.42 -5.33 -8.70
N ASP A 19 -16.62 -5.66 -8.24
CA ASP A 19 -16.92 -5.75 -6.79
C ASP A 19 -15.97 -6.73 -6.06
N ASP A 20 -15.44 -7.74 -6.78
CA ASP A 20 -14.45 -8.70 -6.29
C ASP A 20 -13.00 -8.12 -6.17
N ASP A 21 -12.73 -6.94 -6.74
CA ASP A 21 -11.42 -6.26 -6.68
C ASP A 21 -11.33 -5.26 -5.50
N LEU A 22 -12.44 -5.05 -4.78
CA LEU A 22 -12.47 -4.22 -3.58
C LEU A 22 -11.70 -4.92 -2.46
N GLU A 23 -10.47 -4.45 -2.20
CA GLU A 23 -9.77 -4.81 -0.98
C GLU A 23 -10.52 -4.14 0.17
N LEU A 24 -11.02 -4.93 1.13
CA LEU A 24 -11.76 -4.41 2.29
C LEU A 24 -10.87 -4.51 3.54
N PRO A 25 -9.78 -3.73 3.69
CA PRO A 25 -8.87 -3.87 4.81
C PRO A 25 -9.58 -3.71 6.16
N TRP A 26 -10.64 -2.89 6.24
CA TRP A 26 -11.46 -2.72 7.45
C TRP A 26 -12.20 -3.98 7.91
N THR A 27 -12.36 -5.00 7.06
CA THR A 27 -12.97 -6.29 7.46
C THR A 27 -12.01 -7.23 8.19
N ARG A 28 -10.71 -6.90 8.21
CA ARG A 28 -9.70 -7.71 8.89
C ARG A 28 -9.81 -7.57 10.41
N ARG A 29 -9.23 -8.51 11.13
CA ARG A 29 -9.23 -8.48 12.59
C ARG A 29 -8.17 -7.51 13.11
N TRP A 30 -8.46 -6.22 13.07
CA TRP A 30 -7.58 -5.12 13.51
C TRP A 30 -7.20 -5.17 14.99
N HIS A 31 -7.84 -6.01 15.80
CA HIS A 31 -7.59 -6.07 17.25
C HIS A 31 -6.49 -7.07 17.64
N HIS A 32 -5.65 -7.55 16.71
CA HIS A 32 -4.54 -8.40 17.08
C HIS A 32 -3.53 -7.61 17.93
N VAL A 33 -2.80 -8.33 18.77
CA VAL A 33 -1.74 -7.74 19.61
C VAL A 33 -0.46 -8.47 19.22
N PRO A 34 0.62 -7.74 18.87
CA PRO A 34 1.86 -8.36 18.45
C PRO A 34 2.45 -9.16 19.61
N LYS A 35 3.11 -10.28 19.29
CA LYS A 35 3.72 -11.19 20.28
C LYS A 35 4.76 -10.51 21.18
N ARG A 36 5.35 -9.40 20.70
CA ARG A 36 6.19 -8.49 21.49
C ARG A 36 5.35 -7.25 21.78
N SER A 37 4.96 -7.06 23.04
CA SER A 37 4.24 -5.84 23.45
C SER A 37 5.14 -4.62 23.34
N ALA A 38 4.54 -3.43 23.28
CA ALA A 38 5.29 -2.16 23.35
C ALA A 38 5.90 -1.88 24.75
N GLY A 39 5.74 -2.80 25.70
CA GLY A 39 6.21 -2.70 27.09
C GLY A 39 5.41 -3.63 28.02
N THR A 40 5.89 -3.83 29.24
CA THR A 40 5.21 -4.67 30.26
C THR A 40 3.87 -4.11 30.71
N ASP A 41 3.71 -2.78 30.68
CA ASP A 41 2.51 -2.09 31.16
C ASP A 41 1.48 -1.81 30.05
N PHE A 42 1.76 -2.19 28.81
CA PHE A 42 0.92 -1.84 27.65
C PHE A 42 -0.35 -2.71 27.61
N ARG A 43 -1.51 -2.07 27.78
CA ARG A 43 -2.81 -2.75 27.88
C ARG A 43 -3.57 -2.70 26.56
N ARG A 44 -4.64 -3.51 26.46
CA ARG A 44 -5.57 -3.49 25.32
C ARG A 44 -6.17 -2.10 25.04
N GLY A 45 -6.37 -1.30 26.09
CA GLY A 45 -6.86 0.08 25.96
C GLY A 45 -5.86 0.98 25.24
N ASP A 46 -4.56 0.82 25.53
CA ASP A 46 -3.49 1.59 24.89
C ASP A 46 -3.38 1.25 23.40
N TYR A 47 -3.52 -0.02 23.04
CA TYR A 47 -3.61 -0.46 21.65
C TYR A 47 -4.79 0.16 20.89
N ARG A 48 -5.95 0.33 21.53
CA ARG A 48 -7.09 1.01 20.89
C ARG A 48 -6.80 2.49 20.67
N ARG A 49 -6.33 3.18 21.70
CA ARG A 49 -5.97 4.60 21.63
C ARG A 49 -4.87 4.86 20.59
N ALA A 50 -3.88 3.98 20.50
CA ALA A 50 -2.83 4.07 19.49
C ALA A 50 -3.38 3.96 18.07
N ARG A 51 -4.34 3.06 17.81
CA ARG A 51 -5.00 2.95 16.51
C ARG A 51 -5.86 4.16 16.18
N GLU A 52 -6.60 4.69 17.16
CA GLU A 52 -7.38 5.93 16.98
C GLU A 52 -6.48 7.10 16.59
N ASN A 53 -5.35 7.26 17.29
CA ASN A 53 -4.34 8.27 16.95
C ASN A 53 -3.73 8.03 15.56
N ALA A 54 -3.39 6.78 15.23
CA ALA A 54 -2.84 6.42 13.94
C ALA A 54 -3.79 6.76 12.78
N ARG A 55 -5.10 6.58 12.98
CA ARG A 55 -6.12 6.97 12.01
C ARG A 55 -6.11 8.47 11.73
N LEU A 56 -5.97 9.27 12.79
CA LEU A 56 -5.88 10.73 12.69
C LEU A 56 -4.60 11.15 11.96
N VAL A 57 -3.46 10.54 12.31
CA VAL A 57 -2.18 10.77 11.61
C VAL A 57 -2.31 10.40 10.14
N ALA A 58 -2.88 9.24 9.84
CA ALA A 58 -3.02 8.74 8.48
C ALA A 58 -3.90 9.65 7.62
N ARG A 59 -5.09 10.01 8.13
CA ARG A 59 -6.00 10.94 7.47
C ARG A 59 -5.37 12.31 7.23
N SER A 60 -4.70 12.86 8.25
CA SER A 60 -4.02 14.16 8.13
C SER A 60 -2.86 14.13 7.13
N THR A 61 -2.14 13.01 7.04
CA THR A 61 -0.99 12.85 6.14
C THR A 61 -1.40 12.70 4.68
N LEU A 62 -2.46 11.93 4.42
CA LEU A 62 -2.97 11.66 3.07
C LEU A 62 -3.83 12.82 2.53
N GLY A 63 -4.49 13.55 3.43
CA GLY A 63 -5.55 14.48 3.07
C GLY A 63 -6.85 13.76 2.70
N GLU A 64 -7.96 14.52 2.67
CA GLU A 64 -9.31 13.96 2.57
C GLU A 64 -9.56 13.12 1.32
N LYS A 65 -9.01 13.53 0.17
CA LYS A 65 -9.23 12.83 -1.10
C LYS A 65 -8.61 11.44 -1.08
N LEU A 66 -7.31 11.34 -0.81
CA LEU A 66 -6.61 10.06 -0.79
C LEU A 66 -7.09 9.18 0.36
N TRP A 67 -7.48 9.79 1.49
CA TRP A 67 -8.11 9.08 2.58
C TRP A 67 -9.44 8.45 2.14
N ALA A 68 -10.29 9.19 1.44
CA ALA A 68 -11.55 8.67 0.90
C ALA A 68 -11.30 7.56 -0.14
N ASP A 69 -10.35 7.74 -1.06
CA ASP A 69 -9.97 6.71 -2.04
C ASP A 69 -9.52 5.42 -1.33
N LEU A 70 -8.65 5.54 -0.32
CA LEU A 70 -8.21 4.41 0.51
C LEU A 70 -9.37 3.73 1.23
N GLN A 71 -10.29 4.50 1.82
CA GLN A 71 -11.47 3.97 2.49
C GLN A 71 -12.47 3.33 1.53
N GLN A 72 -12.47 3.72 0.26
CA GLN A 72 -13.38 3.16 -0.73
C GLN A 72 -12.82 1.85 -1.29
N GLN A 73 -11.55 1.82 -1.73
CA GLN A 73 -10.99 0.68 -2.47
C GLN A 73 -10.01 -0.19 -1.67
N GLY A 74 -9.59 0.27 -0.49
CA GLY A 74 -8.69 -0.45 0.41
C GLY A 74 -7.21 -0.42 0.08
N TYR A 75 -6.82 0.31 -0.97
CA TYR A 75 -5.43 0.47 -1.39
C TYR A 75 -5.16 1.85 -1.97
N LEU A 76 -3.88 2.20 -2.09
CA LEU A 76 -3.40 3.30 -2.92
C LEU A 76 -2.34 2.78 -3.90
N GLU A 77 -2.37 3.30 -5.12
CA GLU A 77 -1.39 2.98 -6.15
C GLU A 77 -0.49 4.18 -6.43
N LEU A 78 0.81 3.93 -6.48
CA LEU A 78 1.82 4.95 -6.77
C LEU A 78 2.72 4.45 -7.91
N PRO A 79 2.84 5.20 -9.01
CA PRO A 79 3.77 4.84 -10.08
C PRO A 79 5.22 4.96 -9.58
N SER A 80 6.07 4.05 -10.03
CA SER A 80 7.51 4.12 -9.83
C SER A 80 8.10 5.27 -10.65
N ARG A 81 9.00 6.04 -10.04
CA ARG A 81 9.81 7.06 -10.72
C ARG A 81 11.10 6.47 -11.29
N GLN A 82 11.60 5.39 -10.68
CA GLN A 82 12.85 4.71 -11.08
C GLN A 82 12.65 3.64 -12.17
N PHE A 83 11.50 2.98 -12.20
CA PHE A 83 11.21 1.88 -13.13
C PHE A 83 9.94 2.19 -13.95
N PRO A 84 10.08 2.69 -15.19
CA PRO A 84 8.94 2.99 -16.05
C PRO A 84 8.00 1.80 -16.22
N GLY A 85 6.71 2.04 -16.00
CA GLY A 85 5.66 1.02 -16.11
C GLY A 85 5.55 0.07 -14.92
N VAL A 86 6.23 0.36 -13.80
CA VAL A 86 6.03 -0.29 -12.50
C VAL A 86 5.14 0.58 -11.62
N THR A 87 4.19 -0.05 -10.90
CA THR A 87 3.31 0.59 -9.92
C THR A 87 3.38 -0.16 -8.59
N TYR A 88 3.51 0.58 -7.49
CA TYR A 88 3.39 0.04 -6.14
C TYR A 88 1.95 0.17 -5.67
N ARG A 89 1.33 -0.95 -5.31
CA ARG A 89 0.04 -0.98 -4.63
C ARG A 89 0.27 -1.18 -3.13
N LEU A 90 -0.06 -0.15 -2.37
CA LEU A 90 -0.02 -0.13 -0.91
C LEU A 90 -1.37 -0.53 -0.34
N ARG A 91 -1.36 -1.39 0.68
CA ARG A 91 -2.53 -1.84 1.44
C ARG A 91 -2.21 -1.80 2.92
N VAL A 92 -3.18 -1.44 3.74
CA VAL A 92 -2.95 -1.31 5.18
C VAL A 92 -2.59 -2.67 5.80
N GLY A 93 -1.51 -2.70 6.57
CA GLY A 93 -1.02 -3.91 7.25
C GLY A 93 -0.42 -4.98 6.33
N LEU A 94 -0.20 -4.73 5.04
CA LEU A 94 0.30 -5.72 4.06
C LEU A 94 1.62 -5.33 3.41
N ARG A 95 2.23 -6.33 2.79
CA ARG A 95 3.33 -6.13 1.85
C ARG A 95 2.89 -5.27 0.66
N ILE A 96 3.85 -4.50 0.17
CA ILE A 96 3.70 -3.72 -1.06
C ILE A 96 3.59 -4.70 -2.22
N LYS A 97 2.54 -4.60 -3.03
CA LYS A 97 2.41 -5.38 -4.26
C LYS A 97 2.99 -4.58 -5.42
N VAL A 98 3.86 -5.20 -6.20
CA VAL A 98 4.46 -4.62 -7.40
C VAL A 98 3.64 -5.06 -8.60
N LEU A 99 3.11 -4.10 -9.33
CA LEU A 99 2.38 -4.29 -10.58
C LEU A 99 3.28 -3.83 -11.73
N CYS A 100 3.34 -4.60 -12.81
CA CYS A 100 4.06 -4.25 -14.02
C CYS A 100 3.07 -4.12 -15.17
N ALA A 101 3.21 -3.07 -15.97
CA ALA A 101 2.47 -2.94 -17.21
C ALA A 101 2.83 -4.07 -18.20
N PRO A 102 1.97 -4.38 -19.18
CA PRO A 102 2.25 -5.41 -20.19
C PRO A 102 3.60 -5.16 -20.88
N GLY A 103 4.45 -6.19 -20.93
CA GLY A 103 5.77 -6.12 -21.55
C GLY A 103 6.88 -5.51 -20.68
N VAL A 104 6.56 -4.99 -19.49
CA VAL A 104 7.56 -4.49 -18.54
C VAL A 104 8.16 -5.65 -17.74
N ARG A 105 9.50 -5.71 -17.69
CA ARG A 105 10.22 -6.69 -16.87
C ARG A 105 10.23 -6.23 -15.42
N PRO A 106 9.83 -7.07 -14.45
CA PRO A 106 9.85 -6.69 -13.04
C PRO A 106 11.29 -6.49 -12.56
N PRO A 107 11.58 -5.41 -11.80
CA PRO A 107 12.92 -5.16 -11.28
C PRO A 107 13.31 -6.10 -10.13
N TRP A 108 12.33 -6.75 -9.49
CA TRP A 108 12.55 -7.79 -8.48
C TRP A 108 12.13 -9.16 -8.98
N ARG A 109 12.73 -10.21 -8.42
CA ARG A 109 12.38 -11.61 -8.69
C ARG A 109 10.95 -11.96 -8.27
N HIS A 110 10.41 -11.26 -7.28
CA HIS A 110 9.12 -11.55 -6.68
C HIS A 110 8.20 -10.32 -6.64
N PRO A 111 6.87 -10.49 -6.71
CA PRO A 111 5.93 -9.39 -6.90
C PRO A 111 5.52 -8.70 -5.60
N PHE A 112 6.06 -9.09 -4.45
CA PHE A 112 5.79 -8.42 -3.18
C PHE A 112 7.07 -7.91 -2.55
N LEU A 113 7.01 -6.73 -1.95
CA LEU A 113 8.11 -6.12 -1.21
C LEU A 113 7.73 -6.02 0.26
N CYS A 114 8.63 -6.51 1.12
CA CYS A 114 8.46 -6.52 2.55
C CYS A 114 9.39 -5.47 3.18
N ILE A 115 8.79 -4.51 3.87
CA ILE A 115 9.46 -3.55 4.76
C ILE A 115 8.71 -3.62 6.07
N ASN A 116 9.43 -3.83 7.18
CA ASN A 116 8.83 -3.82 8.52
C ASN A 116 9.38 -2.62 9.30
N PRO A 117 8.56 -2.00 10.17
CA PRO A 117 9.06 -0.99 11.07
C PRO A 117 10.04 -1.58 12.08
N THR A 118 10.98 -0.77 12.56
CA THR A 118 11.96 -1.21 13.56
C THR A 118 11.30 -1.56 14.89
N TYR A 119 10.21 -0.87 15.26
CA TYR A 119 9.40 -1.11 16.46
C TYR A 119 7.93 -1.32 16.09
N PRO A 120 7.10 -1.91 16.99
CA PRO A 120 5.68 -2.10 16.71
C PRO A 120 4.97 -0.77 16.42
N LEU A 121 4.25 -0.69 15.30
CA LEU A 121 3.47 0.48 14.91
C LEU A 121 2.04 0.12 14.55
N PRO A 122 1.06 1.02 14.74
CA PRO A 122 -0.27 0.84 14.19
C PRO A 122 -0.22 0.68 12.67
N GLU A 123 -1.05 -0.19 12.11
CA GLU A 123 -1.06 -0.49 10.67
C GLU A 123 -1.33 0.74 9.78
N GLU A 124 -2.28 1.60 10.17
CA GLU A 124 -2.63 2.82 9.42
C GLU A 124 -1.49 3.85 9.45
N GLU A 125 -0.77 3.96 10.58
CA GLU A 125 0.39 4.84 10.71
C GLU A 125 1.56 4.33 9.85
N PHE A 126 1.85 3.04 9.92
CA PHE A 126 2.91 2.46 9.08
C PHE A 126 2.56 2.50 7.59
N PHE A 127 1.28 2.37 7.23
CA PHE A 127 0.81 2.54 5.86
C PHE A 127 1.18 3.93 5.31
N VAL A 128 0.94 5.00 6.07
CA VAL A 128 1.29 6.35 5.59
C VAL A 128 2.80 6.59 5.55
N HIS A 129 3.59 5.93 6.40
CA HIS A 129 5.04 5.92 6.25
C HIS A 129 5.43 5.29 4.90
N LEU A 130 4.87 4.13 4.54
CA LEU A 130 5.13 3.51 3.23
C LEU A 130 4.68 4.41 2.07
N TYR A 131 3.53 5.08 2.19
CA TYR A 131 3.06 6.04 1.19
C TYR A 131 4.08 7.17 0.97
N LEU A 132 4.54 7.81 2.04
CA LEU A 132 5.55 8.88 1.95
C LEU A 132 6.86 8.37 1.38
N TYR A 133 7.32 7.18 1.79
CA TYR A 133 8.56 6.62 1.26
C TYR A 133 8.46 6.28 -0.23
N VAL A 134 7.36 5.70 -0.70
CA VAL A 134 7.19 5.44 -2.14
C VAL A 134 7.10 6.75 -2.92
N ARG A 135 6.32 7.72 -2.42
CA ARG A 135 6.12 9.01 -3.07
C ARG A 135 7.41 9.82 -3.17
N ASP A 136 8.17 9.89 -2.07
CA ASP A 136 9.26 10.87 -1.92
C ASP A 136 10.64 10.22 -1.88
N CYS A 137 10.77 9.01 -1.33
CA CYS A 137 12.04 8.34 -1.04
C CYS A 137 12.16 6.94 -1.70
N GLU A 138 11.78 6.82 -2.98
CA GLU A 138 11.67 5.51 -3.65
C GLU A 138 12.98 4.70 -3.62
N GLU A 139 14.13 5.36 -3.75
CA GLU A 139 15.44 4.71 -3.70
C GLU A 139 15.66 3.94 -2.39
N GLU A 140 15.11 4.44 -1.28
CA GLU A 140 15.18 3.77 0.01
C GLU A 140 14.33 2.50 0.03
N ILE A 141 13.14 2.52 -0.59
CA ILE A 141 12.32 1.31 -0.81
C ILE A 141 13.13 0.27 -1.59
N ILE A 142 13.78 0.67 -2.68
CA ILE A 142 14.60 -0.21 -3.52
C ILE A 142 15.76 -0.82 -2.72
N ARG A 143 16.41 -0.01 -1.88
CA ARG A 143 17.57 -0.41 -1.08
C ARG A 143 17.23 -1.38 0.05
N VAL A 144 16.11 -1.17 0.75
CA VAL A 144 15.82 -1.89 2.01
C VAL A 144 14.76 -2.96 1.90
N ALA A 145 13.91 -2.94 0.87
CA ALA A 145 12.83 -3.88 0.78
C ALA A 145 13.31 -5.29 0.43
N ALA A 146 12.80 -6.29 1.14
CA ALA A 146 13.04 -7.69 0.83
C ALA A 146 11.98 -8.19 -0.16
N PRO A 147 12.34 -8.68 -1.36
CA PRO A 147 11.39 -9.30 -2.28
C PRO A 147 10.83 -10.60 -1.72
N GLN A 148 9.52 -10.82 -1.84
CA GLN A 148 8.80 -11.95 -1.28
C GLN A 148 7.85 -12.59 -2.30
N PRO A 149 7.82 -13.93 -2.40
CA PRO A 149 6.99 -14.66 -3.38
C PRO A 149 5.48 -14.56 -3.17
N TRP A 150 5.00 -14.24 -1.97
CA TRP A 150 3.57 -14.18 -1.65
C TRP A 150 3.23 -13.01 -0.74
N ASP A 151 1.95 -12.64 -0.71
CA ASP A 151 1.42 -11.59 0.16
C ASP A 151 1.27 -12.08 1.60
N GLN A 152 1.55 -11.21 2.59
CA GLN A 152 1.37 -11.50 4.02
C GLN A 152 1.12 -10.22 4.83
N PRO A 153 0.47 -10.35 6.00
CA PRO A 153 0.50 -9.32 7.03
C PRO A 153 1.93 -8.94 7.41
N LEU A 154 2.14 -7.66 7.72
CA LEU A 154 3.41 -7.16 8.21
C LEU A 154 3.62 -7.59 9.67
N GLY A 155 4.82 -8.05 10.00
CA GLY A 155 5.07 -8.77 11.25
C GLY A 155 5.23 -7.88 12.48
N ARG A 156 5.41 -6.57 12.28
CA ARG A 156 5.60 -5.57 13.35
C ARG A 156 4.56 -4.46 13.31
N THR A 157 3.39 -4.75 12.75
CA THR A 157 2.25 -3.83 12.78
C THR A 157 1.09 -4.37 13.61
N PHE A 158 0.23 -3.50 14.10
CA PHE A 158 -0.94 -3.85 14.92
C PHE A 158 -2.17 -2.99 14.68
#